data_AF-A0A7Y1YFH7-F1
#
_entry.id   AF-A0A7Y1YFH7-F1
#
_cell.length_a   1.000
_cell.length_b   1.000
_cell.length_c   1.000
_cell.angle_alpha   90.00
_cell.angle_beta   90.00
_cell.angle_gamma   90.00
#
_symmetry.space_group_name_H-M   'P 1'
#
loop_
_entity.id
_entity.type
_entity.pdbx_description
1 polymer ?
#
loop_
_entity_poly.entity_id
_entity_poly.type
_entity_poly.pdbx_seq_one_letter_code
_entity_poly.pdbx_strand_id
1 'polypeptide(L)'
;MKWFNLYTSVFTILLLLMGCKMAQPIVMEKSSSEIPQEFRAAWVASVANINWPSRPGLPVDSQKMEAIKLLELLEQHNYNAVVLQVRPQCDALYESKLEPWSYYLTGMQGEGLP
;
A
#
# COMPACT_ATOMS: atom_id res chain seq x y z
N MET A 1 6.25 -24.71 -62.20
CA MET A 1 7.61 -24.43 -61.67
C MET A 1 7.95 -22.93 -61.52
N LYS A 2 7.00 -21.98 -61.60
CA LYS A 2 7.26 -20.54 -61.33
C LYS A 2 6.86 -20.09 -59.91
N TRP A 3 5.91 -20.78 -59.31
CA TRP A 3 5.37 -20.48 -57.97
C TRP A 3 6.35 -20.80 -56.83
N PHE A 4 7.17 -21.85 -56.98
CA PHE A 4 8.15 -22.27 -55.97
C PHE A 4 9.23 -21.20 -55.74
N ASN A 5 9.64 -20.49 -56.80
CA ASN A 5 10.64 -19.41 -56.73
C ASN A 5 10.08 -18.11 -56.13
N LEU A 6 8.77 -17.88 -56.22
CA LEU A 6 8.14 -16.71 -55.61
C LEU A 6 8.04 -16.87 -54.08
N TYR A 7 7.69 -18.07 -53.61
CA TYR A 7 7.65 -18.37 -52.17
C TYR A 7 9.04 -18.36 -51.53
N THR A 8 10.05 -18.91 -52.19
CA THR A 8 11.43 -18.85 -51.67
C THR A 8 11.98 -17.42 -51.65
N SER A 9 11.68 -16.58 -52.65
CA SER A 9 12.05 -15.15 -52.65
C SER A 9 11.35 -14.35 -51.54
N VAL A 10 10.05 -14.56 -51.31
CA VAL A 10 9.33 -13.86 -50.25
C VAL A 10 9.84 -14.30 -48.87
N PHE A 11 10.13 -15.58 -48.69
CA PHE A 11 10.65 -16.10 -47.43
C PHE A 11 12.09 -15.62 -47.12
N THR A 12 12.95 -15.46 -48.14
CA THR A 12 14.28 -14.88 -47.96
C THR A 12 14.24 -13.38 -47.67
N ILE A 13 13.33 -12.63 -48.28
CA ILE A 13 13.13 -11.20 -47.97
C ILE A 13 12.60 -11.02 -46.53
N LEU A 14 11.69 -11.89 -46.07
CA LEU A 14 11.17 -11.86 -44.71
C LEU A 14 12.25 -12.18 -43.65
N LEU A 15 13.14 -13.12 -43.96
CA LEU A 15 14.29 -13.49 -43.11
C LEU A 15 15.34 -12.37 -43.02
N LEU A 16 15.57 -11.62 -44.10
CA LEU A 16 16.47 -10.47 -44.11
C LEU A 16 15.92 -9.27 -43.32
N LEU A 17 14.59 -9.09 -43.28
CA LEU A 17 13.94 -7.99 -42.54
C LEU A 17 13.87 -8.20 -41.02
N MET A 18 14.06 -9.42 -40.52
CA MET A 18 14.11 -9.71 -39.07
C MET A 18 15.48 -9.45 -38.42
N GLY A 19 16.51 -9.12 -39.21
CA GLY A 19 17.91 -9.05 -38.77
C GLY A 19 18.37 -7.76 -38.09
N CYS A 20 17.57 -6.70 -38.03
CA CYS A 20 17.94 -5.45 -37.35
C CYS A 20 17.28 -5.33 -35.97
N LYS A 21 17.80 -6.08 -34.99
CA LYS A 21 17.72 -5.65 -33.60
C LYS A 21 19.03 -4.96 -33.25
N MET A 22 19.07 -3.64 -33.48
CA MET A 22 20.08 -2.77 -32.90
C MET A 22 20.13 -3.03 -31.38
N ALA A 23 21.32 -3.31 -30.86
CA ALA A 23 21.57 -3.30 -29.43
C ALA A 23 21.14 -1.93 -28.89
N GLN A 24 20.05 -1.90 -28.11
CA GLN A 24 19.63 -0.68 -27.44
C GLN A 24 20.75 -0.29 -26.47
N PRO A 25 21.21 0.98 -26.48
CA PRO A 25 22.12 1.44 -25.45
C PRO A 25 21.40 1.28 -24.11
N ILE A 26 22.08 0.63 -23.16
CA ILE A 26 21.63 0.57 -21.77
C ILE A 26 21.69 2.02 -21.26
N VAL A 27 20.55 2.71 -21.32
CA VAL A 27 20.40 3.98 -20.61
C VAL A 27 20.37 3.60 -19.15
N MET A 28 21.51 3.78 -18.48
CA MET A 28 21.60 3.75 -17.03
C MET A 28 20.73 4.90 -16.54
N GLU A 29 19.47 4.62 -16.23
CA GLU A 29 18.60 5.56 -15.56
C GLU A 29 19.27 5.88 -14.24
N LYS A 30 19.86 7.08 -14.18
CA LYS A 30 20.42 7.63 -12.95
C LYS A 30 19.23 7.73 -12.01
N SER A 31 19.07 6.76 -11.10
CA SER A 31 18.12 6.91 -10.01
C SER A 31 18.58 8.15 -9.27
N SER A 32 17.85 9.26 -9.43
CA SER A 32 17.99 10.36 -8.50
C SER A 32 17.76 9.73 -7.14
N SER A 33 18.81 9.66 -6.32
CA SER A 33 18.63 9.40 -4.90
C SER A 33 17.72 10.54 -4.43
N GLU A 34 16.41 10.29 -4.44
CA GLU A 34 15.44 11.22 -3.91
C GLU A 34 15.93 11.52 -2.50
N ILE A 35 16.24 12.78 -2.24
CA ILE A 35 16.47 13.21 -0.87
C ILE A 35 15.21 12.78 -0.12
N PRO A 36 15.31 11.87 0.88
CA PRO A 36 14.15 11.38 1.56
C PRO A 36 13.35 12.58 2.07
N GLN A 37 12.06 12.64 1.72
CA GLN A 37 11.21 13.69 2.26
C GLN A 37 11.28 13.64 3.79
N GLU A 38 11.30 14.81 4.44
CA GLU A 38 11.27 14.89 5.90
C GLU A 38 10.07 14.08 6.44
N PHE A 39 10.32 13.15 7.37
CA PHE A 39 9.27 12.34 7.98
C PHE A 39 8.58 13.12 9.10
N ARG A 40 7.35 13.58 8.85
CA ARG A 40 6.51 14.30 9.81
C ARG A 40 5.34 13.41 10.18
N ALA A 41 5.52 12.62 11.23
CA ALA A 41 4.56 11.63 11.67
C ALA A 41 3.95 11.94 13.03
N ALA A 42 2.68 11.55 13.21
CA ALA A 42 2.03 11.51 14.52
C ALA A 42 1.86 10.07 14.98
N TRP A 43 2.10 9.82 16.27
CA TRP A 43 1.78 8.55 16.91
C TRP A 43 0.31 8.56 17.35
N VAL A 44 -0.45 7.55 16.92
CA VAL A 44 -1.85 7.36 17.28
C VAL A 44 -1.96 6.12 18.16
N ALA A 45 -2.04 6.35 19.47
CA ALA A 45 -2.16 5.30 20.47
C ALA A 45 -3.62 4.84 20.63
N SER A 46 -3.80 3.52 20.59
CA SER A 46 -5.08 2.85 20.85
C SER A 46 -5.20 2.38 22.29
N VAL A 47 -4.06 2.17 22.98
CA VAL A 47 -4.04 1.81 24.40
C VAL A 47 -4.77 2.87 25.22
N ALA A 48 -5.63 2.41 26.14
CA ALA A 48 -6.51 3.25 26.95
C ALA A 48 -7.36 4.26 26.15
N ASN A 49 -7.58 4.03 24.85
CA ASN A 49 -8.32 4.93 23.96
C ASN A 49 -7.77 6.38 23.97
N ILE A 50 -6.46 6.55 24.18
CA ILE A 50 -5.83 7.88 24.34
C ILE A 50 -6.03 8.75 23.09
N ASN A 51 -5.92 8.18 21.89
CA ASN A 51 -6.14 8.91 20.64
C ASN A 51 -7.33 8.38 19.85
N TRP A 52 -7.39 7.07 19.60
CA TRP A 52 -8.44 6.48 18.78
C TRP A 52 -8.65 4.98 19.07
N PRO A 53 -9.91 4.47 19.06
CA PRO A 53 -11.16 5.24 19.04
C PRO A 53 -11.35 5.99 20.36
N SER A 54 -12.25 6.99 20.42
CA SER A 54 -12.42 7.83 21.62
C SER A 54 -12.92 7.06 22.85
N ARG A 55 -13.59 5.92 22.64
CA ARG A 55 -13.99 4.96 23.66
C ARG A 55 -14.30 3.61 22.99
N PRO A 56 -14.25 2.50 23.74
CA PRO A 56 -14.64 1.20 23.21
C PRO A 56 -16.15 1.12 22.93
N GLY A 57 -16.54 0.22 22.04
CA GLY A 57 -17.95 -0.11 21.75
C GLY A 57 -18.68 0.96 20.94
N LEU A 58 -17.96 1.86 20.28
CA LEU A 58 -18.55 2.79 19.32
C LEU A 58 -19.05 2.02 18.08
N PRO A 59 -20.15 2.45 17.45
CA PRO A 59 -20.53 1.96 16.14
C PRO A 59 -19.37 2.07 15.15
N VAL A 60 -19.21 1.09 14.27
CA VAL A 60 -18.12 1.04 13.28
C VAL A 60 -18.03 2.35 12.49
N ASP A 61 -19.16 2.92 12.09
CA ASP A 61 -19.20 4.18 11.34
C ASP A 61 -18.70 5.38 12.17
N SER A 62 -18.96 5.39 13.48
CA SER A 62 -18.41 6.42 14.37
C SER A 62 -16.90 6.27 14.52
N GLN A 63 -16.38 5.04 14.66
CA GLN A 63 -14.94 4.80 14.72
C GLN A 63 -14.25 5.27 13.43
N LYS A 64 -14.81 4.95 12.27
CA LYS A 64 -14.32 5.41 10.96
C LYS A 64 -14.35 6.93 10.85
N MET A 65 -15.45 7.57 11.26
CA MET A 65 -15.57 9.03 11.23
C MET A 65 -14.51 9.71 12.12
N GLU A 66 -14.25 9.17 13.31
CA GLU A 66 -13.20 9.67 14.20
C GLU A 66 -11.81 9.52 13.57
N ALA A 67 -11.53 8.37 12.94
CA ALA A 67 -10.27 8.14 12.25
C ALA A 67 -10.08 9.16 11.12
N ILE A 68 -11.09 9.34 10.27
CA ILE A 68 -11.04 10.30 9.15
C ILE A 68 -10.77 11.72 9.65
N LYS A 69 -11.51 12.18 10.68
CA LYS A 69 -11.30 13.51 11.26
C LYS A 69 -9.89 13.69 11.83
N LEU A 70 -9.33 12.64 12.43
CA LEU A 70 -7.95 12.66 12.92
C LEU A 70 -6.96 12.77 11.76
N LEU A 71 -7.16 12.04 10.66
CA LEU A 71 -6.31 12.13 9.48
C LEU A 71 -6.39 13.51 8.81
N GLU A 72 -7.59 14.06 8.65
CA GLU A 72 -7.82 15.41 8.12
C GLU A 72 -7.11 16.47 8.98
N LEU A 73 -7.16 16.34 10.31
CA LEU A 73 -6.43 17.23 11.22
C LEU A 73 -4.91 17.15 10.98
N LEU A 74 -4.35 15.94 10.87
CA LEU A 74 -2.92 15.75 10.63
C LEU A 74 -2.50 16.31 9.26
N GLU A 75 -3.31 16.11 8.23
CA GLU A 75 -3.08 16.68 6.90
C GLU A 75 -3.08 18.22 6.95
N GLN A 76 -4.07 18.83 7.62
CA GLN A 76 -4.13 20.29 7.82
C GLN A 76 -2.90 20.87 8.51
N HIS A 77 -2.23 20.07 9.34
CA HIS A 77 -0.99 20.42 10.02
C HIS A 77 0.29 19.97 9.28
N ASN A 78 0.19 19.60 8.00
CA ASN A 78 1.29 19.21 7.12
C ASN A 78 2.04 17.93 7.55
N TYR A 79 1.42 17.05 8.34
CA TYR A 79 1.96 15.71 8.57
C TYR A 79 1.87 14.89 7.27
N ASN A 80 2.84 14.00 7.05
CA ASN A 80 2.86 13.11 5.87
C ASN A 80 2.74 11.62 6.24
N ALA A 81 2.64 11.30 7.53
CA ALA A 81 2.56 9.93 8.00
C ALA A 81 1.83 9.80 9.34
N VAL A 82 1.28 8.61 9.58
CA VAL A 82 0.65 8.21 10.85
C VAL A 82 1.23 6.88 11.30
N VAL A 83 1.61 6.80 12.56
CA VAL A 83 2.05 5.55 13.20
C VAL A 83 0.95 5.09 14.14
N LEU A 84 0.13 4.15 13.68
CA LEU A 84 -1.00 3.59 14.43
C LEU A 84 -0.57 2.40 15.30
N GLN A 85 -0.92 2.43 16.58
CA GLN A 85 -0.71 1.30 17.48
C GLN A 85 -1.75 0.20 17.25
N VAL A 86 -1.43 -0.77 16.39
CA VAL A 86 -2.34 -1.87 16.04
C VAL A 86 -2.30 -3.07 17.00
N ARG A 87 -1.30 -3.14 17.88
CA ARG A 87 -1.14 -4.17 18.93
C ARG A 87 -0.86 -3.54 20.30
N PRO A 88 -1.88 -3.07 21.03
CA PRO A 88 -1.67 -2.33 22.28
C PRO A 88 -1.39 -3.20 23.52
N GLN A 89 -1.98 -4.41 23.64
CA GLN A 89 -1.90 -5.21 24.87
C GLN A 89 -2.01 -6.74 24.62
N CYS A 90 -1.17 -7.29 23.74
CA CYS A 90 -1.29 -8.70 23.29
C CYS A 90 -2.68 -9.01 22.70
N ASP A 91 -3.16 -8.06 21.93
CA ASP A 91 -4.40 -8.08 21.17
C ASP A 91 -4.18 -7.33 19.84
N ALA A 92 -5.12 -7.42 18.92
CA ALA A 92 -5.01 -6.87 17.58
C ALA A 92 -6.21 -6.00 17.20
N LEU A 93 -5.95 -4.88 16.53
CA LEU A 93 -6.97 -4.04 15.89
C LEU A 93 -7.29 -4.50 14.44
N TYR A 94 -6.96 -5.75 14.13
CA TYR A 94 -7.15 -6.39 12.82
C TYR A 94 -7.42 -7.87 13.02
N GLU A 95 -8.02 -8.52 12.02
CA GLU A 95 -8.28 -9.96 12.06
C GLU A 95 -6.95 -10.73 12.11
N SER A 96 -6.76 -11.50 13.17
CA SER A 96 -5.54 -12.25 13.42
C SER A 96 -5.85 -13.68 13.83
N LYS A 97 -5.03 -14.62 13.37
CA LYS A 97 -5.07 -16.03 13.82
C LYS A 97 -4.24 -16.28 15.09
N LEU A 98 -3.44 -15.29 15.49
CA LEU A 98 -2.46 -15.42 16.58
C LEU A 98 -2.89 -14.64 17.83
N GLU A 99 -3.59 -13.53 17.65
CA GLU A 99 -3.94 -12.60 18.72
C GLU A 99 -5.45 -12.36 18.74
N PRO A 100 -6.06 -12.19 19.92
CA PRO A 100 -7.47 -11.86 20.01
C PRO A 100 -7.73 -10.43 19.53
N TRP A 101 -8.99 -10.14 19.16
CA TRP A 101 -9.43 -8.77 18.91
C TRP A 101 -9.22 -7.86 20.12
N SER A 102 -8.87 -6.61 19.86
CA SER A 102 -8.57 -5.65 20.91
C SER A 102 -9.77 -5.18 21.69
N TYR A 103 -9.64 -5.20 23.02
CA TYR A 103 -10.61 -4.60 23.94
C TYR A 103 -10.93 -3.14 23.59
N TYR A 104 -9.97 -2.39 23.05
CA TYR A 104 -10.14 -0.96 22.76
C TYR A 104 -11.09 -0.66 21.60
N LEU A 105 -11.48 -1.67 20.79
CA LEU A 105 -12.49 -1.51 19.74
C LEU A 105 -13.91 -1.75 20.25
N THR A 106 -14.13 -2.86 20.97
CA THR A 106 -15.48 -3.34 21.32
C THR A 106 -15.81 -3.21 22.80
N GLY A 107 -14.80 -3.14 23.67
CA GLY A 107 -14.94 -3.24 25.12
C GLY A 107 -14.91 -4.69 25.63
N MET A 108 -14.73 -5.66 24.74
CA MET A 108 -14.57 -7.07 25.08
C MET A 108 -13.42 -7.69 24.28
N GLN A 109 -12.38 -8.18 24.95
CA GLN A 109 -11.24 -8.79 24.27
C GLN A 109 -11.68 -10.07 23.53
N GLY A 110 -11.20 -10.24 22.29
CA GLY A 110 -11.54 -11.38 21.45
C GLY A 110 -12.84 -11.20 20.64
N GLU A 111 -13.65 -10.19 20.95
CA GLU A 111 -14.83 -9.85 20.15
C GLU A 111 -14.47 -8.87 19.04
N GLY A 112 -14.68 -9.29 17.79
CA GLY A 112 -14.44 -8.46 16.61
C GLY A 112 -15.58 -7.49 16.31
N LEU A 113 -15.31 -6.54 15.42
CA LEU A 113 -16.36 -5.69 14.84
C LEU A 113 -17.26 -6.53 13.91
N PRO A 114 -18.56 -6.19 13.77
CA PRO A 114 -19.49 -6.89 12.90
C PRO A 114 -19.14 -6.79 11.40
#